data_AF-A0A3E4Z7A4-F1
#
_entry.id   AF-A0A3E4Z7A4-F1
#
_cell.length_a   1.000
_cell.length_b   1.000
_cell.length_c   1.000
_cell.angle_alpha   90.00
_cell.angle_beta   90.00
_cell.angle_gamma   90.00
#
_symmetry.space_group_name_H-M   'P 1'
#
loop_
_entity.id
_entity.type
_entity.pdbx_description
1 polymer ?
#
loop_
_entity_poly.entity_id
_entity_poly.type
_entity_poly.pdbx_seq_one_letter_code
_entity_poly.pdbx_strand_id
1 'polypeptide(L)'
;MTQKFNKSEIMKAAHRIRNHSWNCTMSQALKEAWRRAKKEAAQREESEKRMASMKSSKADQRNARMYQHVVFGKNDWVMDYGRKYRY
;
A
#
# COMPACT_ATOMS: atom_id res chain seq x y z
N MET A 1 16.50 -16.51 -10.21
CA MET A 1 16.61 -15.78 -8.92
C MET A 1 16.26 -14.32 -9.16
N THR A 2 15.02 -13.90 -8.87
CA THR A 2 14.66 -12.48 -8.93
C THR A 2 15.39 -11.76 -7.80
N GLN A 3 16.24 -10.80 -8.16
CA GLN A 3 17.11 -10.11 -7.21
C GLN A 3 16.23 -9.30 -6.26
N LYS A 4 16.14 -9.74 -4.99
CA LYS A 4 15.25 -9.20 -3.94
C LYS A 4 15.45 -7.69 -3.66
N PHE A 5 16.55 -7.10 -4.14
CA PHE A 5 16.89 -5.70 -3.98
C PHE A 5 17.50 -5.13 -5.26
N ASN A 6 17.07 -3.92 -5.66
CA ASN A 6 17.64 -3.22 -6.80
C ASN A 6 19.02 -2.62 -6.43
N LYS A 7 20.09 -3.25 -6.92
CA LYS A 7 21.47 -2.83 -6.64
C LYS A 7 21.76 -1.40 -7.08
N SER A 8 21.17 -0.95 -8.19
CA SER A 8 21.37 0.41 -8.72
C SER A 8 20.81 1.47 -7.77
N GLU A 9 19.63 1.22 -7.19
CA GLU A 9 19.00 2.13 -6.23
C GLU A 9 19.79 2.21 -4.92
N ILE A 10 20.31 1.08 -4.43
CA ILE A 10 21.16 1.05 -3.25
C ILE A 10 22.45 1.84 -3.48
N MET A 11 23.05 1.73 -4.66
CA MET A 11 24.22 2.52 -5.03
C MET A 11 23.89 4.01 -5.10
N LYS A 12 22.77 4.41 -5.71
CA LYS A 12 22.32 5.81 -5.74
C LYS A 12 22.09 6.36 -4.33
N ALA A 13 21.48 5.58 -3.44
CA ALA A 13 21.29 5.95 -2.04
C ALA A 13 22.62 6.09 -1.29
N ALA A 14 23.58 5.18 -1.51
CA ALA A 14 24.91 5.28 -0.91
C ALA A 14 25.66 6.54 -1.40
N HIS A 15 25.60 6.86 -2.69
CA HIS A 15 26.18 8.09 -3.23
C HIS A 15 25.53 9.33 -2.61
N ARG A 16 24.20 9.34 -2.44
CA ARG A 16 23.51 10.45 -1.77
C ARG A 16 23.98 10.62 -0.33
N ILE A 17 24.07 9.53 0.43
CA ILE A 17 24.55 9.55 1.83
C ILE A 17 25.97 10.08 1.90
N ARG A 18 26.86 9.61 1.03
CA ARG A 18 28.25 10.08 0.97
C ARG A 18 28.33 11.58 0.68
N ASN A 19 27.58 12.06 -0.31
CA ASN A 19 27.63 13.48 -0.71
C ASN A 19 27.05 14.44 0.35
N HIS A 20 26.22 13.93 1.27
CA HIS A 20 25.58 14.72 2.32
C HIS A 20 26.19 14.44 3.71
N SER A 21 27.33 13.74 3.78
CA SER A 21 28.01 13.41 5.02
C SER A 21 29.46 13.86 4.96
N TRP A 22 29.86 14.71 5.90
CA TRP A 22 31.17 15.35 5.91
C TRP A 22 32.35 14.36 6.01
N ASN A 23 32.20 13.27 6.78
CA ASN A 23 33.24 12.27 7.03
C ASN A 23 32.77 10.82 6.81
N CYS A 24 32.01 10.56 5.74
CA CYS A 24 31.52 9.20 5.44
C CYS A 24 32.27 8.57 4.26
N THR A 25 32.93 7.43 4.51
CA THR A 25 33.53 6.63 3.44
C THR A 25 32.45 5.93 2.61
N MET A 26 32.76 5.60 1.34
CA MET A 26 31.79 4.90 0.49
C MET A 26 31.34 3.56 1.09
N SER A 27 32.23 2.84 1.77
CA SER A 27 31.91 1.58 2.46
C SER A 27 30.88 1.79 3.58
N GLN A 28 31.04 2.84 4.39
CA GLN A 28 30.07 3.20 5.44
C GLN A 28 28.72 3.62 4.84
N ALA A 29 28.75 4.42 3.77
CA ALA A 29 27.55 4.85 3.06
C ALA A 29 26.79 3.66 2.45
N LEU A 30 27.50 2.66 1.93
CA LEU A 30 26.91 1.42 1.42
C LEU A 30 26.27 0.58 2.52
N LYS A 31 26.94 0.41 3.67
CA LYS A 31 26.37 -0.30 4.83
C LYS A 31 25.08 0.37 5.29
N GLU A 32 25.06 1.69 5.35
CA GLU A 32 23.88 2.49 5.68
C GLU A 32 22.76 2.35 4.65
N ALA A 33 23.07 2.44 3.35
CA ALA A 33 22.09 2.27 2.28
C ALA A 33 21.45 0.87 2.30
N TRP A 34 22.26 -0.18 2.52
CA TRP A 34 21.76 -1.54 2.69
C TRP A 34 20.89 -1.71 3.93
N ARG A 35 21.25 -1.06 5.04
CA ARG A 35 20.45 -1.07 6.28
C ARG A 35 19.08 -0.44 6.05
N ARG A 36 19.02 0.71 5.36
CA ARG A 36 17.78 1.41 5.01
C ARG A 36 16.91 0.59 4.06
N ALA A 37 17.50 0.04 3.00
CA ALA A 37 16.79 -0.80 2.03
C ALA A 37 16.15 -2.04 2.69
N LYS A 38 16.84 -2.69 3.63
CA LYS A 38 16.27 -3.82 4.39
C LYS A 38 15.10 -3.39 5.29
N LYS A 39 15.21 -2.23 5.94
CA LYS A 39 14.15 -1.70 6.80
C LYS A 39 12.91 -1.30 5.99
N GLU A 40 13.10 -0.66 4.83
CA GLU A 40 12.02 -0.31 3.91
C GLU A 40 11.34 -1.57 3.35
N ALA A 41 12.09 -2.61 3.00
CA ALA A 41 11.49 -3.88 2.56
C ALA A 41 10.65 -4.54 3.68
N ALA A 42 11.13 -4.53 4.92
CA ALA A 42 10.38 -5.04 6.07
C ALA A 42 9.10 -4.22 6.33
N GLN A 43 9.18 -2.89 6.26
CA GLN A 43 8.01 -2.01 6.39
C GLN A 43 7.02 -2.19 5.26
N ARG A 44 7.50 -2.42 4.03
CA ARG A 44 6.62 -2.68 2.89
C ARG A 44 5.82 -3.96 3.08
N GLU A 45 6.46 -5.05 3.50
CA GLU A 45 5.76 -6.30 3.83
C GLU A 45 4.73 -6.11 4.96
N GLU A 46 5.05 -5.32 5.98
CA GLU A 46 4.13 -4.99 7.08
C GLU A 46 2.96 -4.11 6.60
N SER A 47 3.22 -3.13 5.74
CA SER A 47 2.20 -2.25 5.16
C SER A 47 1.28 -3.00 4.20
N GLU A 48 1.81 -3.94 3.40
CA GLU A 48 1.02 -4.79 2.52
C GLU A 48 0.13 -5.74 3.33
N LYS A 49 0.63 -6.30 4.44
CA LYS A 49 -0.18 -7.07 5.40
C LYS A 49 -1.26 -6.21 6.05
N ARG A 50 -0.93 -4.98 6.45
CA ARG A 50 -1.88 -4.03 7.04
C ARG A 50 -2.96 -3.62 6.04
N MET A 51 -2.59 -3.31 4.80
CA MET A 51 -3.53 -3.00 3.72
C MET A 51 -4.39 -4.21 3.33
N ALA A 52 -3.83 -5.43 3.36
CA ALA A 52 -4.58 -6.66 3.16
C ALA A 52 -5.60 -6.88 4.30
N SER A 53 -5.25 -6.59 5.55
CA SER A 53 -6.19 -6.65 6.68
C SER A 53 -7.27 -5.56 6.63
N MET A 54 -6.99 -4.43 5.99
CA MET A 54 -7.92 -3.30 5.88
C MET A 54 -8.84 -3.39 4.65
N LYS A 55 -8.57 -4.32 3.73
CA LYS A 55 -9.28 -4.42 2.43
C LYS A 55 -10.71 -4.92 2.53
N SER A 56 -11.18 -5.35 3.71
CA SER A 56 -12.61 -5.49 3.97
C SER A 56 -12.90 -5.57 5.46
N SER A 57 -13.42 -4.47 6.03
CA SER A 57 -14.12 -4.57 7.30
C SER A 57 -15.36 -5.46 7.13
N LYS A 58 -15.67 -6.32 8.12
CA LYS A 58 -16.94 -7.07 8.13
C LYS A 58 -18.15 -6.13 8.02
N ALA A 59 -18.02 -4.88 8.48
CA ALA A 59 -19.04 -3.84 8.35
C ALA A 59 -19.23 -3.41 6.88
N ASP A 60 -18.14 -3.21 6.13
CA ASP A 60 -18.22 -2.81 4.72
C ASP A 60 -18.78 -3.93 3.84
N GLN A 61 -18.42 -5.19 4.11
CA GLN A 61 -19.03 -6.33 3.41
C GLN A 61 -20.52 -6.50 3.72
N ARG A 62 -20.95 -6.18 4.95
CA ARG A 62 -22.37 -6.18 5.32
C ARG A 62 -23.10 -5.04 4.62
N ASN A 63 -22.53 -3.84 4.60
CA ASN A 63 -23.11 -2.69 3.92
C ASN A 63 -23.22 -2.94 2.40
N ALA A 64 -22.17 -3.46 1.76
CA ALA A 64 -22.20 -3.81 0.34
C ALA A 64 -23.30 -4.84 0.00
N ARG A 65 -23.54 -5.84 0.88
CA ARG A 65 -24.66 -6.78 0.73
C ARG A 65 -26.03 -6.11 0.88
N MET A 66 -26.18 -5.20 1.83
CA MET A 66 -27.45 -4.46 2.03
C MET A 66 -27.80 -3.58 0.82
N TYR A 67 -26.80 -2.97 0.18
CA TYR A 67 -26.99 -2.10 -0.98
C TYR A 67 -26.91 -2.82 -2.34
N GLN A 68 -26.73 -4.15 -2.38
CA GLN A 68 -26.59 -4.93 -3.62
C GLN A 68 -27.82 -4.84 -4.54
N HIS A 69 -28.99 -4.56 -3.96
CA HIS A 69 -30.27 -4.44 -4.68
C HIS A 69 -30.85 -3.02 -4.67
N VAL A 70 -30.09 -2.05 -4.14
CA VAL A 70 -30.50 -0.66 -4.12
C VAL A 70 -29.94 0.02 -5.36
N VAL A 71 -30.84 0.51 -6.22
CA VAL A 71 -30.44 1.33 -7.37
C VAL A 71 -30.43 2.77 -6.89
N PHE A 72 -29.25 3.32 -6.66
CA PHE A 72 -29.10 4.76 -6.42
C PHE A 72 -29.37 5.48 -7.75
N GLY A 73 -30.62 5.88 -7.94
CA GLY A 73 -31.03 6.69 -9.09
C GLY A 73 -30.38 8.07 -9.07
N LYS A 74 -30.40 8.73 -10.23
CA LYS A 74 -29.93 10.11 -10.44
C LYS A 74 -30.98 11.08 -9.85
N ASN A 75 -31.15 11.07 -8.52
CA ASN A 75 -31.84 12.02 -7.63
C ASN A 75 -32.17 11.33 -6.29
N ASP A 76 -31.47 11.76 -5.25
CA ASP A 76 -30.98 10.94 -4.13
C ASP A 76 -31.97 10.73 -2.96
N TRP A 77 -33.28 10.93 -3.19
CA TRP A 77 -34.26 11.13 -2.09
C TRP A 77 -35.33 10.04 -2.02
N VAL A 78 -35.38 9.14 -3.00
CA VAL A 78 -36.35 8.03 -3.03
C VAL A 78 -35.59 6.72 -3.24
N MET A 79 -35.61 5.86 -2.23
CA MET A 79 -35.09 4.49 -2.32
C MET A 79 -36.02 3.67 -3.20
N ASP A 80 -35.62 3.40 -4.45
CA ASP A 80 -36.37 2.55 -5.37
C ASP A 80 -35.90 1.09 -5.24
N TYR A 81 -36.73 0.26 -4.60
CA TYR A 81 -36.49 -1.18 -4.52
C TYR A 81 -36.83 -1.80 -5.88
N GLY A 82 -35.80 -1.99 -6.70
CA GLY A 82 -35.96 -2.41 -8.09
C GLY A 82 -36.91 -3.59 -8.28
N ARG A 83 -37.95 -3.36 -9.09
CA ARG A 83 -38.81 -4.21 -9.96
C ARG A 83 -38.94 -5.75 -9.76
N LYS A 84 -38.54 -6.34 -8.64
CA LYS A 84 -38.69 -7.79 -8.35
C LYS A 84 -39.79 -8.09 -7.32
N TYR A 85 -40.50 -7.08 -6.83
CA TYR A 85 -41.58 -7.22 -5.83
C TYR A 85 -42.90 -6.58 -6.27
N ARG A 86 -43.26 -6.69 -7.55
CA ARG A 86 -44.64 -6.42 -8.00
C ARG A 86 -45.30 -7.76 -8.33
N TYR A 87 -46.15 -8.22 -7.41
CA TYR A 87 -47.20 -9.20 -7.66
C TYR A 87 -48.19 -8.65 -8.70
#